data_AF-A0A534MT79-F1
#
_entry.id   AF-A0A534MT79-F1
#
_cell.length_a   1.000
_cell.length_b   1.000
_cell.length_c   1.000
_cell.angle_alpha   90.00
_cell.angle_beta   90.00
_cell.angle_gamma   90.00
#
_symmetry.space_group_name_H-M   'P 1'
#
loop_
_entity.id
_entity.type
_entity.pdbx_description
1 polymer ?
#
loop_
_entity_poly.entity_id
_entity_poly.type
_entity_poly.pdbx_seq_one_letter_code
_entity_poly.pdbx_strand_id
1 'polypeptide(L)'
;MTSALMVGSIAVGCANISLAAALFTVYRVVYARTKAPFSLALLLFALAFLAQNVLMVYSLITMMALVPSGLDPYLLGVGTLEAVGLGAMLWTATR
;
A
#
# COMPACT_ATOMS: atom_id res chain seq x y z
N MET A 1 -11.60 5.83 -22.97
CA MET A 1 -12.58 6.15 -21.92
C MET A 1 -12.01 5.65 -20.62
N THR A 2 -11.74 6.54 -19.66
CA THR A 2 -11.23 6.15 -18.33
C THR A 2 -12.39 5.51 -17.57
N SER A 3 -12.31 4.20 -17.32
CA SER A 3 -13.30 3.42 -16.57
C SER A 3 -13.35 3.89 -15.11
N ALA A 4 -14.55 4.01 -14.52
CA ALA A 4 -14.72 4.41 -13.12
C ALA A 4 -13.98 3.49 -12.14
N LEU A 5 -13.82 2.21 -12.51
CA LEU A 5 -13.03 1.23 -11.77
C LEU A 5 -11.55 1.60 -11.70
N MET A 6 -10.99 2.14 -12.78
CA MET A 6 -9.58 2.53 -12.82
C MET A 6 -9.29 3.75 -11.95
N VAL A 7 -10.23 4.71 -11.90
CA VAL A 7 -10.18 5.84 -10.94
C VAL A 7 -10.27 5.33 -9.50
N GLY A 8 -11.12 4.33 -9.25
CA GLY A 8 -11.21 3.65 -7.95
C GLY A 8 -9.91 2.98 -7.54
N SER A 9 -9.25 2.24 -8.45
CA SER A 9 -7.97 1.58 -8.19
C SER A 9 -6.85 2.58 -7.85
N ILE A 10 -6.81 3.74 -8.52
CA ILE A 10 -5.86 4.80 -8.19
C ILE A 10 -6.15 5.37 -6.80
N ALA A 11 -7.41 5.65 -6.47
CA ALA A 11 -7.79 6.16 -5.15
C ALA A 11 -7.44 5.18 -4.02
N VAL A 12 -7.68 3.89 -4.24
CA VAL A 12 -7.30 2.82 -3.30
C VAL A 12 -5.78 2.69 -3.19
N GLY A 13 -5.04 2.78 -4.30
CA GLY A 13 -3.59 2.83 -4.28
C GLY A 13 -3.05 4.00 -3.44
N CYS A 14 -3.63 5.20 -3.57
CA CYS A 14 -3.29 6.34 -2.72
C CYS A 14 -3.58 6.10 -1.24
N ALA A 15 -4.70 5.44 -0.92
CA ALA A 15 -5.02 5.05 0.45
C ALA A 15 -3.98 4.05 1.02
N ASN A 16 -3.55 3.07 0.23
CA ASN A 16 -2.52 2.11 0.63
C ASN A 16 -1.16 2.78 0.86
N ILE A 17 -0.75 3.72 0.00
CA ILE A 17 0.46 4.54 0.22
C ILE A 17 0.38 5.25 1.58
N SER A 18 -0.78 5.85 1.88
CA SER A 18 -1.01 6.57 3.13
C SER A 18 -0.91 5.65 4.35
N LEU A 19 -1.52 4.46 4.29
CA LEU A 19 -1.45 3.44 5.34
C LEU A 19 -0.04 2.88 5.52
N ALA A 20 0.65 2.55 4.44
CA ALA A 20 2.03 2.07 4.47
C ALA A 20 2.98 3.14 5.06
N ALA A 21 2.77 4.42 4.76
CA ALA A 21 3.55 5.52 5.34
C ALA A 21 3.30 5.67 6.84
N ALA A 22 2.06 5.50 7.30
CA ALA A 22 1.72 5.47 8.71
C ALA A 22 2.41 4.30 9.43
N LEU A 23 2.34 3.10 8.86
CA LEU A 23 3.02 1.90 9.37
C LEU A 23 4.53 2.10 9.45
N PHE A 24 5.15 2.66 8.41
CA PHE A 24 6.57 2.96 8.40
C PHE A 24 6.95 3.90 9.56
N THR A 25 6.11 4.91 9.84
CA THR A 25 6.31 5.84 10.95
C THR A 25 6.22 5.13 12.31
N VAL A 26 5.19 4.29 12.51
CA VAL A 26 5.01 3.51 13.75
C VAL A 26 6.19 2.58 13.98
N TYR A 27 6.60 1.81 12.96
CA TYR A 27 7.73 0.89 13.08
C TYR A 27 9.05 1.59 13.31
N ARG A 28 9.26 2.78 12.73
CA ARG A 28 10.43 3.61 13.03
C ARG A 28 10.49 4.01 14.51
N VAL A 29 9.36 4.40 15.10
CA VAL A 29 9.27 4.71 16.53
C VAL A 29 9.57 3.47 17.38
N VAL A 30 9.00 2.32 17.03
CA VAL A 30 9.26 1.05 17.73
C VAL A 30 10.73 0.66 17.62
N TYR A 31 11.33 0.76 16.44
CA TYR A 31 12.76 0.46 16.23
C TYR A 31 13.66 1.34 17.09
N ALA A 32 13.38 2.64 17.17
CA ALA A 32 14.15 3.56 18.00
C ALA A 32 14.10 3.22 19.49
N ARG A 33 12.97 2.64 19.96
CA ARG A 33 12.77 2.25 21.36
C ARG A 33 13.40 0.89 21.69
N THR A 34 13.22 -0.11 20.84
CA THR A 34 13.55 -1.51 21.16
C THR A 34 14.89 -1.96 20.57
N LYS A 35 15.37 -1.34 19.47
CA LYS A 35 16.56 -1.74 18.69
C LYS A 35 16.62 -3.24 18.34
N ALA A 36 15.47 -3.91 18.31
CA ALA A 36 15.38 -5.34 18.07
C ALA A 36 15.46 -5.65 16.57
N PRO A 37 16.09 -6.78 16.17
CA PRO A 37 16.17 -7.20 14.77
C PRO A 37 14.79 -7.43 14.14
N PHE A 38 13.81 -7.85 14.94
CA PHE A 38 12.42 -8.01 14.52
C PHE A 38 11.77 -6.68 14.08
N SER A 39 12.05 -5.59 14.80
CA SER A 39 11.52 -4.26 14.46
C SER A 39 12.16 -3.70 13.17
N LEU A 40 13.42 -4.06 12.90
CA LEU A 40 14.08 -3.74 11.64
C LEU A 40 13.40 -4.45 10.46
N ALA A 41 13.03 -5.72 10.62
CA ALA A 41 12.29 -6.46 9.60
C ALA A 41 10.91 -5.83 9.31
N LEU A 42 10.17 -5.43 10.36
CA LEU A 42 8.91 -4.70 10.22
C LEU A 42 9.08 -3.37 9.46
N LEU A 43 10.14 -2.62 9.76
CA LEU A 43 10.44 -1.36 9.10
C LEU A 43 10.74 -1.57 7.60
N LEU A 44 11.58 -2.56 7.26
CA LEU A 44 11.85 -2.93 5.87
C LEU A 44 10.60 -3.43 5.15
N PHE A 45 9.74 -4.19 5.83
CA PHE A 45 8.48 -4.66 5.28
C PHE A 45 7.55 -3.50 4.93
N ALA A 46 7.37 -2.53 5.85
CA ALA A 46 6.57 -1.34 5.57
C ALA A 46 7.16 -0.49 4.43
N LEU A 47 8.49 -0.37 4.36
CA LEU A 47 9.17 0.33 3.27
C LEU A 47 8.92 -0.34 1.92
N ALA A 48 9.04 -1.67 1.85
CA ALA A 48 8.79 -2.43 0.63
C ALA A 48 7.34 -2.28 0.17
N PHE A 49 6.38 -2.34 1.10
CA PHE A 49 4.96 -2.08 0.81
C PHE A 49 4.72 -0.66 0.30
N LEU A 50 5.34 0.34 0.92
CA LEU A 50 5.23 1.73 0.47
C LEU A 50 5.76 1.88 -0.96
N ALA A 51 6.96 1.35 -1.23
CA ALA A 51 7.58 1.40 -2.55
C ALA A 51 6.72 0.67 -3.60
N GLN A 52 6.21 -0.52 -3.27
CA GLN A 52 5.33 -1.29 -4.15
C GLN A 52 4.06 -0.50 -4.50
N ASN A 53 3.40 0.13 -3.53
CA ASN A 53 2.18 0.90 -3.79
C ASN A 53 2.45 2.16 -4.62
N VAL A 54 3.57 2.84 -4.39
CA VAL A 54 4.00 3.98 -5.22
C VAL A 54 4.25 3.54 -6.66
N LEU A 55 4.95 2.42 -6.87
CA LEU A 55 5.19 1.85 -8.19
C LEU A 55 3.89 1.43 -8.88
N MET A 56 2.94 0.87 -8.12
CA MET A 56 1.64 0.44 -8.64
C MET A 56 0.82 1.64 -9.12
N VAL A 57 0.70 2.70 -8.31
CA VAL A 57 0.02 3.95 -8.70
C VAL A 57 0.71 4.61 -9.91
N TYR A 58 2.04 4.66 -9.92
CA TYR A 58 2.80 5.15 -11.07
C TYR A 58 2.51 4.33 -12.34
N SER A 59 2.49 3.00 -12.23
CA SER A 59 2.18 2.11 -13.35
C SER A 59 0.77 2.37 -13.90
N LEU A 60 -0.23 2.51 -13.03
CA LEU A 60 -1.61 2.81 -13.43
C LEU A 60 -1.74 4.16 -14.14
N ILE A 61 -0.97 5.17 -13.73
CA ILE A 61 -1.00 6.50 -14.36
C ILE A 61 -0.26 6.49 -15.70
N THR A 62 0.92 5.88 -15.75
CA THR A 62 1.83 6.02 -16.90
C THR A 62 1.60 4.96 -17.98
N MET A 63 1.14 3.77 -17.60
CA MET A 63 0.91 2.63 -18.50
C MET A 63 -0.56 2.28 -18.64
N MET A 64 -1.45 3.23 -18.35
CA MET A 64 -2.91 3.07 -18.41
C MET A 64 -3.40 2.49 -19.75
N ALA A 65 -2.74 2.83 -20.85
CA ALA A 65 -3.08 2.36 -22.20
C ALA A 65 -2.70 0.88 -22.48
N LEU A 66 -1.80 0.30 -21.68
CA LEU A 66 -1.38 -1.10 -21.81
C LEU A 66 -2.15 -2.03 -20.87
N VAL A 67 -2.91 -1.50 -19.90
CA VAL A 67 -3.69 -2.30 -18.96
C VAL A 67 -4.95 -2.81 -19.67
N PRO A 68 -5.13 -4.14 -19.82
CA PRO A 68 -6.38 -4.70 -20.32
C PRO A 68 -7.55 -4.29 -19.43
N SER A 69 -8.61 -3.73 -20.01
CA SER A 69 -9.81 -3.27 -19.28
C SER A 69 -10.53 -4.39 -18.50
N GLY A 70 -10.23 -5.66 -18.79
CA GLY A 70 -10.72 -6.81 -18.02
C GLY A 70 -10.03 -7.01 -16.66
N LEU A 71 -8.87 -6.36 -16.42
CA LEU A 71 -8.14 -6.44 -15.15
C LEU A 71 -8.56 -5.37 -14.13
N ASP A 72 -9.23 -4.31 -14.57
CA ASP A 72 -9.74 -3.23 -13.72
C ASP A 72 -10.42 -3.69 -12.42
N PRO A 73 -11.38 -4.66 -12.44
CA PRO A 73 -12.04 -5.11 -11.22
C PRO A 73 -11.11 -5.91 -10.29
N TYR A 74 -10.12 -6.63 -10.83
CA TYR A 74 -9.15 -7.37 -10.03
C TYR A 74 -8.15 -6.42 -9.36
N LEU A 75 -7.71 -5.39 -10.07
CA LEU A 75 -6.82 -4.35 -9.52
C LEU A 75 -7.49 -3.63 -8.34
N LEU A 76 -8.78 -3.31 -8.48
CA LEU A 76 -9.56 -2.70 -7.40
C LEU A 76 -9.77 -3.67 -6.23
N GLY A 77 -10.07 -4.94 -6.52
CA GLY A 77 -10.24 -5.98 -5.50
C GLY A 77 -8.96 -6.22 -4.69
N VAL A 78 -7.82 -6.38 -5.36
CA VAL A 78 -6.52 -6.57 -4.71
C VAL A 78 -6.14 -5.34 -3.89
N GLY A 79 -6.32 -4.13 -4.44
CA GLY A 79 -6.03 -2.90 -3.72
C GLY A 79 -6.87 -2.76 -2.44
N THR A 80 -8.16 -3.13 -2.48
CA THR A 80 -9.05 -3.04 -1.31
C THR A 80 -8.70 -4.09 -0.26
N LEU A 81 -8.36 -5.32 -0.66
CA LEU A 81 -7.83 -6.33 0.28
C LEU A 81 -6.53 -5.88 0.93
N GLU A 82 -5.64 -5.27 0.16
CA GLU A 82 -4.39 -4.71 0.68
C GLU A 82 -4.65 -3.59 1.69
N ALA A 83 -5.61 -2.69 1.42
CA ALA A 83 -6.01 -1.64 2.35
C ALA A 83 -6.49 -2.21 3.69
N VAL A 84 -7.29 -3.28 3.65
CA VAL A 84 -7.75 -3.99 4.84
C VAL A 84 -6.57 -4.63 5.59
N GLY A 85 -5.64 -5.26 4.87
CA GLY A 85 -4.44 -5.87 5.46
C GLY A 85 -3.53 -4.84 6.15
N LEU A 86 -3.22 -3.74 5.47
CA LEU A 86 -2.43 -2.63 6.03
C LEU A 86 -3.15 -1.96 7.20
N GLY A 87 -4.46 -1.78 7.11
CA GLY A 87 -5.28 -1.25 8.20
C GLY A 87 -5.25 -2.15 9.44
N ALA A 88 -5.37 -3.47 9.25
CA ALA A 88 -5.28 -4.44 10.35
C ALA A 88 -3.89 -4.44 11.00
N MET A 89 -2.81 -4.37 10.20
CA MET A 89 -1.44 -4.26 10.71
C MET A 89 -1.20 -2.96 11.47
N LEU A 90 -1.76 -1.85 10.99
CA LEU A 90 -1.63 -0.56 11.66
C LEU A 90 -2.35 -0.61 13.01
N TRP A 91 -3.56 -1.17 13.04
CA TRP A 91 -4.32 -1.34 14.27
C TRP A 91 -3.58 -2.18 15.31
N THR A 92 -3.02 -3.32 14.92
CA THR A 92 -2.25 -4.18 15.84
C THR A 92 -0.93 -3.55 16.28
N ALA A 93 -0.30 -2.72 15.45
CA ALA A 93 0.92 -2.01 15.82
C ALA A 93 0.68 -0.84 16.79
N THR A 94 -0.53 -0.26 16.79
CA THR A 94 -0.91 0.86 17.66
C THR A 94 -1.54 0.45 18.99
N ARG A 95 -1.87 -0.83 19.17
CA ARG A 95 -2.50 -1.38 20.37
C ARG A 95 -1.48 -2.06 21.27
#